data_AF-A0A6V8L345-F1
#
_entry.id   AF-A0A6V8L345-F1
#
_cell.length_a   1.000
_cell.length_b   1.000
_cell.length_c   1.000
_cell.angle_alpha   90.00
_cell.angle_beta   90.00
_cell.angle_gamma   90.00
#
_symmetry.space_group_name_H-M   'P 1'
#
loop_
_entity.id
_entity.type
_entity.pdbx_description
1 polymer ?
#
loop_
_entity_poly.entity_id
_entity_poly.type
_entity_poly.pdbx_seq_one_letter_code
_entity_poly.pdbx_strand_id
1 'polypeptide(L)'
;MLRITDPVRYQAGIDAMTRGCPSPKAMMSFLDAEISERVFLAVVRRGQGLPRILEWGSGLSTLYFARRLAEFGDFLWVTVEYDRGFFDQRVAPYLQLWSDVHVIRVDGPGDLARGLDGGLPARGLVAIVYDAGGLIPHERAQDRLVDLDDYVAAPARLGTSFDAVLVDGRKRRRCLIEASRLVTDDGVVMLHDAQRPYYHCAFGRYRQSRRIGNELWIGAKGSVDLARWLPPEVLAAPGELDDLKLRVRYLLAKYGELTVDGLAENGWISWLYQPDSVERAVAELARDSAVLWDSPTAPVALAEVPAGSS
;
A
#
# COMPACT_ATOMS: atom_id res chain seq x y z
N MET A 1 -11.93 17.97 4.20
CA MET A 1 -11.95 16.54 4.53
C MET A 1 -12.54 15.82 3.35
N LEU A 2 -11.74 14.93 2.78
CA LEU A 2 -12.10 14.11 1.63
C LEU A 2 -13.37 13.32 1.98
N ARG A 3 -14.46 13.54 1.23
CA ARG A 3 -15.78 12.94 1.51
C ARG A 3 -16.32 12.28 0.27
N ILE A 4 -16.94 11.11 0.45
CA ILE A 4 -17.64 10.41 -0.60
C ILE A 4 -19.08 10.94 -0.66
N THR A 5 -19.46 11.52 -1.80
CA THR A 5 -20.77 12.13 -2.04
C THR A 5 -21.87 11.09 -2.26
N ASP A 6 -21.52 9.90 -2.73
CA ASP A 6 -22.43 8.75 -2.89
C ASP A 6 -21.77 7.46 -2.34
N PRO A 7 -21.84 7.24 -1.01
CA PRO A 7 -21.20 6.09 -0.36
C PRO A 7 -21.75 4.74 -0.81
N VAL A 8 -23.05 4.67 -1.15
CA VAL A 8 -23.72 3.43 -1.57
C VAL A 8 -23.20 2.99 -2.94
N ARG A 9 -23.22 3.91 -3.91
CA ARG A 9 -22.69 3.62 -5.25
C ARG A 9 -21.20 3.32 -5.21
N TYR A 10 -20.45 4.06 -4.39
CA TYR A 10 -19.03 3.81 -4.20
C TYR A 10 -18.78 2.40 -3.68
N GLN A 11 -19.44 2.00 -2.58
CA GLN A 11 -19.23 0.67 -1.98
C GLN A 11 -19.62 -0.46 -2.92
N ALA A 12 -20.79 -0.37 -3.59
CA ALA A 12 -21.21 -1.37 -4.57
C ALA A 12 -20.19 -1.53 -5.73
N GLY A 13 -19.55 -0.42 -6.12
CA GLY A 13 -18.48 -0.41 -7.10
C GLY A 13 -17.21 -1.11 -6.63
N ILE A 14 -16.78 -0.84 -5.40
CA ILE A 14 -15.62 -1.50 -4.79
C ILE A 14 -15.88 -3.00 -4.61
N ASP A 15 -17.07 -3.39 -4.16
CA ASP A 15 -17.45 -4.80 -4.01
C ASP A 15 -17.43 -5.55 -5.35
N ALA A 16 -17.85 -4.88 -6.42
CA ALA A 16 -17.77 -5.44 -7.78
C ALA A 16 -16.31 -5.57 -8.25
N MET A 17 -15.46 -4.59 -7.96
CA MET A 17 -14.05 -4.59 -8.38
C MET A 17 -13.21 -5.60 -7.62
N THR A 18 -13.52 -5.83 -6.33
CA THR A 18 -12.78 -6.71 -5.42
C THR A 18 -13.21 -8.17 -5.49
N ARG A 19 -14.29 -8.46 -6.23
CA ARG A 19 -14.81 -9.82 -6.38
C ARG A 19 -13.77 -10.74 -7.02
N GLY A 20 -13.29 -11.71 -6.24
CA GLY A 20 -12.29 -12.69 -6.69
C GLY A 20 -10.85 -12.17 -6.73
N CYS A 21 -10.56 -11.01 -6.11
CA CYS A 21 -9.19 -10.48 -6.01
C CYS A 21 -8.31 -11.28 -5.02
N PRO A 22 -7.05 -10.87 -4.78
CA PRO A 22 -6.15 -11.33 -3.69
C PRO A 22 -6.07 -10.45 -2.39
N SER A 23 -6.67 -9.25 -2.38
CA SER A 23 -7.25 -8.64 -1.17
C SER A 23 -8.55 -7.86 -1.50
N PRO A 24 -9.51 -7.66 -0.56
CA PRO A 24 -10.60 -6.69 -0.77
C PRO A 24 -10.12 -5.23 -0.72
N LYS A 25 -8.84 -5.01 -0.37
CA LYS A 25 -8.26 -3.68 -0.19
C LYS A 25 -7.48 -3.20 -1.41
N ALA A 26 -6.84 -4.11 -2.12
CA ALA A 26 -5.98 -3.81 -3.27
C ALA A 26 -5.68 -5.08 -4.06
N MET A 27 -5.15 -4.94 -5.28
CA MET A 27 -4.69 -6.05 -6.12
C MET A 27 -3.33 -6.60 -5.65
N MET A 28 -3.23 -6.91 -4.38
CA MET A 28 -2.07 -7.48 -3.68
C MET A 28 -2.56 -8.54 -2.71
N SER A 29 -1.66 -9.28 -2.09
CA SER A 29 -2.07 -10.24 -1.08
C SER A 29 -2.77 -9.59 0.12
N PHE A 30 -3.58 -10.38 0.84
CA PHE A 30 -4.21 -9.92 2.07
C PHE A 30 -3.21 -9.34 3.07
N LEU A 31 -2.09 -10.03 3.32
CA LEU A 31 -1.05 -9.57 4.24
C LEU A 31 -0.39 -8.28 3.76
N ASP A 32 -0.05 -8.18 2.48
CA ASP A 32 0.58 -6.98 1.95
C ASP A 32 -0.34 -5.77 2.06
N ALA A 33 -1.64 -5.97 1.85
CA ALA A 33 -2.64 -4.93 2.01
C ALA A 33 -2.85 -4.52 3.48
N GLU A 34 -2.85 -5.48 4.40
CA GLU A 34 -2.91 -5.23 5.85
C GLU A 34 -1.71 -4.42 6.34
N ILE A 35 -0.51 -4.79 5.89
CA ILE A 35 0.71 -4.08 6.27
C ILE A 35 0.72 -2.68 5.64
N SER A 36 0.34 -2.55 4.37
CA SER A 36 0.25 -1.26 3.70
C SER A 36 -0.74 -0.33 4.40
N GLU A 37 -1.94 -0.82 4.74
CA GLU A 37 -2.93 -0.04 5.51
C GLU A 37 -2.34 0.43 6.84
N ARG A 38 -1.70 -0.47 7.60
CA ARG A 38 -1.11 -0.14 8.89
C ARG A 38 -0.03 0.94 8.76
N VAL A 39 0.83 0.84 7.75
CA VAL A 39 1.87 1.84 7.48
C VAL A 39 1.24 3.20 7.18
N PHE A 40 0.25 3.26 6.29
CA PHE A 40 -0.42 4.52 5.97
C PHE A 40 -1.20 5.11 7.17
N LEU A 41 -1.86 4.27 7.97
CA LEU A 41 -2.52 4.73 9.20
C LEU A 41 -1.52 5.26 10.21
N ALA A 42 -0.35 4.63 10.35
CA ALA A 42 0.72 5.13 11.20
C ALA A 42 1.24 6.49 10.71
N VAL A 43 1.32 6.71 9.39
CA VAL A 43 1.68 8.01 8.79
C VAL A 43 0.67 9.08 9.21
N VAL A 44 -0.64 8.83 9.01
CA VAL A 44 -1.69 9.81 9.33
C VAL A 44 -1.80 10.09 10.83
N ARG A 45 -1.64 9.07 11.67
CA ARG A 45 -1.80 9.21 13.14
C ARG A 45 -0.61 9.87 13.84
N ARG A 46 0.52 10.10 13.16
CA ARG A 46 1.69 10.77 13.76
C ARG A 46 1.40 12.19 14.22
N GLY A 47 0.40 12.86 13.63
CA GLY A 47 0.05 14.24 13.99
C GLY A 47 1.13 15.28 13.65
N GLN A 48 2.12 14.93 12.84
CA GLN A 48 3.21 15.83 12.43
C GLN A 48 2.85 16.53 11.11
N GLY A 49 2.06 17.59 11.19
CA GLY A 49 1.60 18.31 10.00
C GLY A 49 0.64 17.49 9.13
N LEU A 50 0.42 17.96 7.90
CA LEU A 50 -0.43 17.25 6.94
C LEU A 50 0.36 16.10 6.29
N PRO A 51 -0.08 14.84 6.45
CA PRO A 51 0.56 13.70 5.82
C PRO A 51 0.50 13.79 4.29
N ARG A 52 1.64 13.55 3.62
CA ARG A 52 1.74 13.49 2.16
C ARG A 52 2.10 12.09 1.70
N ILE A 53 1.26 11.51 0.85
CA ILE A 53 1.39 10.15 0.34
C ILE A 53 1.56 10.20 -1.16
N LEU A 54 2.53 9.46 -1.68
CA LEU A 54 2.76 9.27 -3.11
C LEU A 54 2.48 7.82 -3.50
N GLU A 55 1.86 7.64 -4.65
CA GLU A 55 1.66 6.35 -5.28
C GLU A 55 2.05 6.42 -6.76
N TRP A 56 2.85 5.46 -7.22
CA TRP A 56 2.94 5.14 -8.65
C TRP A 56 2.10 3.91 -8.92
N GLY A 57 1.17 3.99 -9.88
CA GLY A 57 0.21 2.95 -10.21
C GLY A 57 -1.09 3.17 -9.48
N SER A 58 -2.02 3.91 -10.10
CA SER A 58 -3.34 4.13 -9.51
C SER A 58 -4.17 2.86 -9.62
N GLY A 59 -5.12 2.66 -8.72
CA GLY A 59 -5.98 1.48 -8.79
C GLY A 59 -6.85 1.29 -7.55
N LEU A 60 -7.12 0.02 -7.25
CA LEU A 60 -7.90 -0.34 -6.07
C LEU A 60 -7.23 0.12 -4.77
N SER A 61 -5.90 0.10 -4.70
CA SER A 61 -5.10 0.67 -3.60
C SER A 61 -5.41 2.15 -3.38
N THR A 62 -5.40 2.95 -4.44
CA THR A 62 -5.78 4.38 -4.40
C THR A 62 -7.16 4.56 -3.77
N LEU A 63 -8.15 3.83 -4.26
CA LEU A 63 -9.54 3.96 -3.82
C LEU A 63 -9.71 3.54 -2.37
N TYR A 64 -9.19 2.36 -2.00
CA TYR A 64 -9.37 1.81 -0.67
C TYR A 64 -8.60 2.59 0.40
N PHE A 65 -7.28 2.79 0.21
CA PHE A 65 -6.45 3.39 1.25
C PHE A 65 -6.82 4.85 1.45
N ALA A 66 -7.03 5.64 0.38
CA ALA A 66 -7.44 7.04 0.55
C ALA A 66 -8.78 7.15 1.31
N ARG A 67 -9.74 6.23 1.07
CA ARG A 67 -11.03 6.24 1.77
C ARG A 67 -10.82 5.95 3.24
N ARG A 68 -10.03 4.91 3.50
CA ARG A 68 -9.75 4.46 4.85
C ARG A 68 -9.03 5.52 5.66
N LEU A 69 -8.05 6.20 5.07
CA LEU A 69 -7.34 7.30 5.73
C LEU A 69 -8.23 8.51 6.00
N ALA A 70 -9.20 8.77 5.12
CA ALA A 70 -10.15 9.87 5.31
C ALA A 70 -10.99 9.68 6.58
N GLU A 71 -11.13 8.47 7.11
CA GLU A 71 -11.79 8.22 8.40
C GLU A 71 -10.95 8.70 9.60
N PHE A 72 -9.65 8.95 9.44
CA PHE A 72 -8.72 9.30 10.52
C PHE A 72 -8.15 10.71 10.45
N GLY A 73 -8.23 11.39 9.30
CA GLY A 73 -7.76 12.76 9.19
C GLY A 73 -7.61 13.26 7.76
N ASP A 74 -7.19 14.52 7.63
CA ASP A 74 -6.81 15.10 6.36
C ASP A 74 -5.41 14.63 5.95
N PHE A 75 -5.20 14.46 4.64
CA PHE A 75 -3.93 14.11 4.03
C PHE A 75 -3.89 14.68 2.61
N LEU A 76 -2.73 14.62 1.96
CA LEU A 76 -2.60 14.79 0.51
C LEU A 76 -2.15 13.47 -0.11
N TRP A 77 -2.95 12.88 -0.99
CA TRP A 77 -2.60 11.69 -1.75
C TRP A 77 -2.33 12.07 -3.20
N VAL A 78 -1.11 11.83 -3.67
CA VAL A 78 -0.74 11.99 -5.07
C VAL A 78 -0.59 10.61 -5.69
N THR A 79 -1.33 10.32 -6.75
CA THR A 79 -1.20 9.07 -7.51
C THR A 79 -0.82 9.37 -8.96
N VAL A 80 0.09 8.58 -9.53
CA VAL A 80 0.53 8.71 -10.91
C VAL A 80 0.17 7.46 -11.70
N GLU A 81 -0.55 7.64 -12.80
CA GLU A 81 -1.00 6.58 -13.70
C GLU A 81 -0.42 6.75 -15.10
N TYR A 82 0.03 5.65 -15.72
CA TYR A 82 0.59 5.67 -17.07
C TYR A 82 -0.47 5.35 -18.14
N ASP A 83 -1.52 4.62 -17.77
CA ASP A 83 -2.59 4.15 -18.65
C ASP A 83 -3.89 4.91 -18.40
N ARG A 84 -4.18 5.91 -19.24
CA ARG A 84 -5.41 6.70 -19.17
C ARG A 84 -6.65 5.86 -19.38
N GLY A 85 -6.62 4.90 -20.31
CA GLY A 85 -7.76 4.03 -20.60
C GLY A 85 -8.15 3.22 -19.37
N PHE A 86 -7.15 2.64 -18.69
CA PHE A 86 -7.35 1.99 -17.40
C PHE A 86 -7.89 2.96 -16.34
N PHE A 87 -7.26 4.13 -16.17
CA PHE A 87 -7.68 5.13 -15.18
C PHE A 87 -9.14 5.54 -15.37
N ASP A 88 -9.50 5.96 -16.58
CA ASP A 88 -10.83 6.49 -16.89
C ASP A 88 -11.92 5.41 -16.77
N GLN A 89 -11.60 4.14 -17.03
CA GLN A 89 -12.55 3.03 -16.91
C GLN A 89 -12.65 2.48 -15.48
N ARG A 90 -11.55 2.44 -14.72
CA ARG A 90 -11.46 1.66 -13.48
C ARG A 90 -11.32 2.50 -12.22
N VAL A 91 -10.79 3.72 -12.31
CA VAL A 91 -10.46 4.54 -11.13
C VAL A 91 -11.29 5.82 -11.11
N ALA A 92 -11.30 6.58 -12.21
CA ALA A 92 -11.99 7.86 -12.33
C ALA A 92 -13.49 7.80 -11.96
N PRO A 93 -14.28 6.77 -12.33
CA PRO A 93 -15.71 6.73 -12.01
C PRO A 93 -15.99 6.75 -10.49
N TYR A 94 -15.05 6.26 -9.69
CA TYR A 94 -15.16 6.23 -8.24
C TYR A 94 -14.57 7.47 -7.59
N LEU A 95 -13.47 8.00 -8.12
CA LEU A 95 -12.90 9.27 -7.67
C LEU A 95 -13.82 10.47 -7.93
N GLN A 96 -14.66 10.41 -8.98
CA GLN A 96 -15.68 11.43 -9.24
C GLN A 96 -16.76 11.50 -8.15
N LEU A 97 -16.89 10.45 -7.33
CA LEU A 97 -17.81 10.43 -6.19
C LEU A 97 -17.19 11.10 -4.95
N TRP A 98 -16.01 11.71 -5.05
CA TRP A 98 -15.28 12.27 -3.92
C TRP A 98 -15.17 13.79 -4.05
N SER A 99 -15.28 14.49 -2.92
CA SER A 99 -14.88 15.91 -2.84
C SER A 99 -13.35 16.03 -2.83
N ASP A 100 -12.81 17.20 -3.16
CA ASP A 100 -11.37 17.50 -3.07
C ASP A 100 -10.46 16.54 -3.88
N VAL A 101 -10.94 16.10 -5.05
CA VAL A 101 -10.15 15.36 -6.04
C VAL A 101 -9.79 16.26 -7.21
N HIS A 102 -8.51 16.29 -7.57
CA HIS A 102 -8.00 16.97 -8.74
C HIS A 102 -7.38 15.95 -9.70
N VAL A 103 -7.85 15.93 -10.95
CA VAL A 103 -7.33 15.02 -11.99
C VAL A 103 -6.63 15.83 -13.06
N ILE A 104 -5.33 15.62 -13.20
CA ILE A 104 -4.48 16.25 -14.21
C ILE A 104 -4.19 15.21 -15.29
N ARG A 105 -4.79 15.40 -16.47
CA ARG A 105 -4.44 14.60 -17.66
C ARG A 105 -3.27 15.26 -18.37
N VAL A 106 -2.25 14.46 -18.68
CA VAL A 106 -1.02 14.91 -19.32
C VAL A 106 -0.97 14.31 -20.73
N ASP A 107 -1.20 15.15 -21.73
CA ASP A 107 -1.16 14.80 -23.16
C ASP A 107 0.14 15.27 -23.83
N GLY A 108 0.78 16.28 -23.27
CA GLY A 108 2.02 16.81 -23.78
C GLY A 108 2.80 17.67 -22.80
N PRO A 109 3.93 18.24 -23.26
CA PRO A 109 4.78 19.09 -22.45
C PRO A 109 4.00 20.29 -21.88
N GLY A 110 4.18 20.54 -20.58
CA GLY A 110 3.57 21.68 -19.88
C GLY A 110 2.17 21.43 -19.33
N ASP A 111 1.47 20.35 -19.69
CA ASP A 111 0.15 20.04 -19.11
C ASP A 111 0.21 19.83 -17.61
N LEU A 112 1.25 19.15 -17.13
CA LEU A 112 1.45 18.99 -15.69
C LEU A 112 1.65 20.35 -15.01
N ALA A 113 2.45 21.24 -15.61
CA ALA A 113 2.68 22.57 -15.05
C ALA A 113 1.39 23.41 -15.04
N ARG A 114 0.59 23.35 -16.11
CA ARG A 114 -0.73 24.00 -16.18
C ARG A 114 -1.72 23.42 -15.17
N GLY A 115 -1.74 22.09 -15.03
CA GLY A 115 -2.60 21.39 -14.07
C GLY A 115 -2.22 21.66 -12.61
N LEU A 116 -1.00 22.13 -12.37
CA LEU A 116 -0.47 22.56 -11.07
C LEU A 116 -0.39 24.08 -10.95
N ASP A 117 -1.01 24.85 -11.86
CA ASP A 117 -1.02 26.30 -11.74
C ASP A 117 -1.73 26.70 -10.44
N GLY A 118 -1.06 27.48 -9.59
CA GLY A 118 -1.48 27.73 -8.21
C GLY A 118 -0.97 26.72 -7.16
N GLY A 119 -0.20 25.71 -7.57
CA GLY A 119 0.44 24.72 -6.69
C GLY A 119 -0.42 23.49 -6.40
N LEU A 120 0.11 22.57 -5.58
CA LEU A 120 -0.64 21.43 -5.08
C LEU A 120 -1.76 21.89 -4.12
N PRO A 121 -2.93 21.23 -4.14
CA PRO A 121 -3.95 21.49 -3.14
C PRO A 121 -3.42 21.17 -1.73
N ALA A 122 -3.93 21.91 -0.74
CA ALA A 122 -3.50 21.77 0.65
C ALA A 122 -3.86 20.41 1.27
N ARG A 123 -4.81 19.68 0.70
CA ARG A 123 -5.26 18.33 1.11
C ARG A 123 -6.10 17.73 -0.01
N GLY A 124 -6.46 16.46 0.11
CA GLY A 124 -7.30 15.74 -0.83
C GLY A 124 -6.50 14.76 -1.68
N LEU A 125 -6.95 14.53 -2.91
CA LEU A 125 -6.32 13.58 -3.83
C LEU A 125 -5.99 14.26 -5.16
N VAL A 126 -4.76 14.08 -5.64
CA VAL A 126 -4.31 14.51 -6.96
C VAL A 126 -3.95 13.28 -7.79
N ALA A 127 -4.62 13.07 -8.91
CA ALA A 127 -4.28 12.04 -9.87
C ALA A 127 -3.59 12.66 -11.09
N ILE A 128 -2.35 12.27 -11.35
CA ILE A 128 -1.58 12.67 -12.54
C ILE A 128 -1.63 11.50 -13.53
N VAL A 129 -2.30 11.71 -14.66
CA VAL A 129 -2.68 10.64 -15.58
C VAL A 129 -2.05 10.88 -16.95
N TYR A 130 -1.08 10.05 -17.29
CA TYR A 130 -0.46 9.98 -18.63
C TYR A 130 -1.25 9.02 -19.53
N ASP A 131 -0.94 9.02 -20.82
CA ASP A 131 -1.47 8.07 -21.78
C ASP A 131 -0.35 7.44 -22.61
N ALA A 132 0.36 6.49 -22.02
CA ALA A 132 1.35 5.69 -22.72
C ALA A 132 0.75 4.41 -23.34
N GLY A 133 -0.58 4.30 -23.36
CA GLY A 133 -1.32 3.15 -23.84
C GLY A 133 -1.32 1.93 -22.90
N GLY A 134 -2.12 0.94 -23.26
CA GLY A 134 -2.28 -0.30 -22.50
C GLY A 134 -1.11 -1.26 -22.67
N LEU A 135 -0.13 -1.19 -21.77
CA LEU A 135 0.96 -2.18 -21.70
C LEU A 135 0.46 -3.49 -21.12
N ILE A 136 0.73 -4.59 -21.82
CA ILE A 136 0.34 -5.94 -21.36
C ILE A 136 0.98 -6.22 -20.00
N PRO A 137 0.20 -6.58 -18.98
CA PRO A 137 0.73 -6.94 -17.67
C PRO A 137 1.78 -8.05 -17.78
N HIS A 138 2.87 -7.90 -17.04
CA HIS A 138 3.99 -8.85 -16.97
C HIS A 138 4.81 -9.06 -18.26
N GLU A 139 4.49 -8.38 -19.37
CA GLU A 139 5.29 -8.42 -20.60
C GLU A 139 6.48 -7.45 -20.53
N ARG A 140 7.58 -7.94 -19.94
CA ARG A 140 8.77 -7.15 -19.63
C ARG A 140 9.44 -6.49 -20.85
N ALA A 141 9.34 -7.10 -22.03
CA ALA A 141 9.97 -6.56 -23.23
C ALA A 141 9.33 -5.22 -23.63
N GLN A 142 8.00 -5.16 -23.67
CA GLN A 142 7.25 -3.95 -23.98
C GLN A 142 7.44 -2.88 -22.89
N ASP A 143 7.32 -3.27 -21.61
CA ASP A 143 7.54 -2.36 -20.48
C ASP A 143 8.93 -1.72 -20.54
N ARG A 144 9.96 -2.41 -21.04
CA ARG A 144 11.30 -1.82 -21.19
C ARG A 144 11.39 -0.78 -22.30
N LEU A 145 10.71 -1.00 -23.42
CA LEU A 145 10.83 -0.18 -24.63
C LEU A 145 10.02 1.12 -24.56
N VAL A 146 8.90 1.11 -23.86
CA VAL A 146 8.06 2.31 -23.74
C VAL A 146 8.75 3.37 -22.88
N ASP A 147 8.83 4.59 -23.39
CA ASP A 147 9.33 5.73 -22.63
C ASP A 147 8.30 6.13 -21.58
N LEU A 148 8.72 6.11 -20.32
CA LEU A 148 7.90 6.49 -19.16
C LEU A 148 8.73 7.42 -18.25
N ASP A 149 9.65 8.19 -18.82
CA ASP A 149 10.53 9.09 -18.08
C ASP A 149 9.72 10.18 -17.37
N ASP A 150 8.75 10.77 -18.07
CA ASP A 150 7.84 11.76 -17.49
C ASP A 150 6.96 11.16 -16.38
N TYR A 151 6.46 9.94 -16.57
CA TYR A 151 5.70 9.20 -15.53
C TYR A 151 6.53 8.98 -14.26
N VAL A 152 7.79 8.55 -14.40
CA VAL A 152 8.69 8.34 -13.25
C VAL A 152 9.02 9.68 -12.58
N ALA A 153 9.31 10.73 -13.36
CA ALA A 153 9.79 12.01 -12.87
C ALA A 153 8.66 12.97 -12.40
N ALA A 154 7.40 12.68 -12.72
CA ALA A 154 6.28 13.58 -12.42
C ALA A 154 6.25 14.06 -10.96
N PRO A 155 6.41 13.18 -9.95
CA PRO A 155 6.36 13.61 -8.55
C PRO A 155 7.48 14.58 -8.15
N ALA A 156 8.66 14.51 -8.80
CA ALA A 156 9.76 15.44 -8.52
C ALA A 156 9.45 16.88 -8.96
N ARG A 157 8.53 17.06 -9.92
CA ARG A 157 8.07 18.37 -10.39
C ARG A 157 7.12 19.06 -9.43
N LEU A 158 6.68 18.36 -8.38
CA LEU A 158 5.71 18.87 -7.41
C LEU A 158 6.36 19.74 -6.32
N GLY A 159 7.70 19.77 -6.24
CA GLY A 159 8.41 20.61 -5.28
C GLY A 159 8.15 20.27 -3.81
N THR A 160 7.79 19.01 -3.52
CA THR A 160 7.46 18.55 -2.17
C THR A 160 8.06 17.18 -1.86
N SER A 161 8.06 16.81 -0.58
CA SER A 161 8.46 15.50 -0.10
C SER A 161 7.28 14.75 0.52
N PHE A 162 7.41 13.43 0.62
CA PHE A 162 6.34 12.52 1.03
C PHE A 162 6.71 11.73 2.27
N ASP A 163 5.75 11.55 3.16
CA ASP A 163 5.89 10.77 4.40
C ASP A 163 5.72 9.27 4.15
N ALA A 164 4.95 8.94 3.11
CA ALA A 164 4.75 7.57 2.64
C ALA A 164 4.79 7.52 1.11
N VAL A 165 5.40 6.47 0.57
CA VAL A 165 5.44 6.23 -0.88
C VAL A 165 5.10 4.77 -1.17
N LEU A 166 4.19 4.53 -2.11
CA LEU A 166 3.88 3.21 -2.65
C LEU A 166 4.31 3.12 -4.11
N VAL A 167 5.13 2.13 -4.43
CA VAL A 167 5.55 1.82 -5.79
C VAL A 167 4.85 0.54 -6.24
N ASP A 168 3.74 0.67 -6.96
CA ASP A 168 2.96 -0.46 -7.49
C ASP A 168 2.54 -0.29 -8.97
N GLY A 169 3.24 0.58 -9.69
CA GLY A 169 2.96 0.87 -11.10
C GLY A 169 3.94 0.23 -12.08
N ARG A 170 4.25 0.96 -13.16
CA ARG A 170 5.27 0.57 -14.15
C ARG A 170 6.64 1.11 -13.76
N LYS A 171 7.69 0.62 -14.45
CA LYS A 171 9.09 1.03 -14.21
C LYS A 171 9.51 1.01 -12.72
N ARG A 172 8.98 0.09 -11.91
CA ARG A 172 9.10 0.09 -10.44
C ARG A 172 10.52 0.31 -9.89
N ARG A 173 11.56 -0.25 -10.55
CA ARG A 173 12.97 0.02 -10.20
C ARG A 173 13.31 1.51 -10.23
N ARG A 174 12.89 2.22 -11.29
CA ARG A 174 13.17 3.63 -11.49
C ARG A 174 12.35 4.49 -10.54
N CYS A 175 11.06 4.16 -10.36
CA CYS A 175 10.21 4.79 -9.36
C CYS A 175 10.78 4.62 -7.95
N LEU A 176 11.32 3.45 -7.61
CA LEU A 176 11.94 3.21 -6.31
C LEU A 176 13.24 4.03 -6.13
N ILE A 177 14.05 4.20 -7.17
CA ILE A 177 15.21 5.10 -7.11
C ILE A 177 14.76 6.55 -6.90
N GLU A 178 13.71 6.98 -7.61
CA GLU A 178 13.19 8.34 -7.49
C GLU A 178 12.54 8.59 -6.12
N ALA A 179 11.81 7.61 -5.60
CA ALA A 179 11.23 7.63 -4.26
C ALA A 179 12.27 7.93 -3.17
N SER A 180 13.50 7.43 -3.29
CA SER A 180 14.57 7.69 -2.32
C SER A 180 14.95 9.18 -2.21
N ARG A 181 14.65 9.98 -3.23
CA ARG A 181 14.88 11.43 -3.26
C ARG A 181 13.67 12.21 -2.74
N LEU A 182 12.48 11.64 -2.87
CA LEU A 182 11.21 12.30 -2.58
C LEU A 182 10.65 11.97 -1.20
N VAL A 183 11.04 10.84 -0.61
CA VAL A 183 10.65 10.49 0.75
C VAL A 183 11.37 11.37 1.77
N THR A 184 10.66 11.81 2.81
CA THR A 184 11.25 12.53 3.95
C THR A 184 12.22 11.63 4.73
N ASP A 185 13.11 12.23 5.53
CA ASP A 185 14.04 11.44 6.35
C ASP A 185 13.31 10.57 7.37
N ASP A 186 12.13 11.02 7.81
CA ASP A 186 11.24 10.29 8.73
C ASP A 186 10.19 9.40 8.03
N GLY A 187 10.21 9.38 6.69
CA GLY A 187 9.22 8.71 5.85
C GLY A 187 9.57 7.27 5.49
N VAL A 188 8.65 6.63 4.77
CA VAL A 188 8.73 5.21 4.42
C VAL A 188 8.32 4.97 2.98
N VAL A 189 8.94 3.98 2.34
CA VAL A 189 8.66 3.57 0.98
C VAL A 189 8.32 2.09 0.95
N MET A 190 7.25 1.74 0.25
CA MET A 190 6.79 0.38 0.01
C MET A 190 6.90 0.06 -1.48
N LEU A 191 7.41 -1.13 -1.80
CA LEU A 191 7.47 -1.69 -3.15
C LEU A 191 6.70 -3.01 -3.16
N HIS A 192 5.73 -3.11 -4.06
CA HIS A 192 5.05 -4.37 -4.34
C HIS A 192 5.76 -5.13 -5.49
N ASP A 193 5.50 -6.44 -5.62
CA ASP A 193 6.22 -7.35 -6.52
C ASP A 193 7.76 -7.39 -6.29
N ALA A 194 8.20 -7.23 -5.04
CA ALA A 194 9.60 -7.13 -4.64
C ALA A 194 10.43 -8.40 -4.83
N GLN A 195 9.83 -9.57 -5.08
CA GLN A 195 10.49 -10.83 -5.43
C GLN A 195 11.32 -10.73 -6.71
N ARG A 196 11.01 -9.77 -7.59
CA ARG A 196 11.66 -9.61 -8.90
C ARG A 196 13.12 -9.12 -8.73
N PRO A 197 14.14 -9.94 -9.07
CA PRO A 197 15.54 -9.63 -8.76
C PRO A 197 16.06 -8.33 -9.38
N TYR A 198 15.50 -7.93 -10.52
CA TYR A 198 15.90 -6.72 -11.21
C TYR A 198 15.46 -5.42 -10.54
N TYR A 199 14.67 -5.48 -9.46
CA TYR A 199 14.38 -4.32 -8.62
C TYR A 199 15.43 -4.11 -7.53
N HIS A 200 16.15 -5.17 -7.13
CA HIS A 200 16.93 -5.22 -5.89
C HIS A 200 18.11 -4.24 -5.86
N CYS A 201 18.66 -3.87 -7.02
CA CYS A 201 19.71 -2.84 -7.08
C CYS A 201 19.25 -1.47 -6.56
N ALA A 202 17.93 -1.21 -6.48
CA ALA A 202 17.38 0.00 -5.89
C ALA A 202 17.28 -0.07 -4.35
N PHE A 203 17.35 -1.26 -3.73
CA PHE A 203 17.22 -1.41 -2.27
C PHE A 203 18.34 -0.69 -1.53
N GLY A 204 19.56 -0.71 -2.08
CA GLY A 204 20.73 -0.02 -1.51
C GLY A 204 20.61 1.51 -1.46
N ARG A 205 19.50 2.10 -1.97
CA ARG A 205 19.19 3.53 -1.79
C ARG A 205 18.62 3.86 -0.42
N TYR A 206 18.27 2.86 0.37
CA TYR A 206 17.61 3.00 1.67
C TYR A 206 18.53 2.48 2.77
N ARG A 207 18.65 3.25 3.84
CA ARG A 207 19.53 2.92 4.97
C ARG A 207 19.02 1.70 5.72
N GLN A 208 17.72 1.61 5.89
CA GLN A 208 17.05 0.45 6.45
C GLN A 208 16.04 -0.06 5.45
N SER A 209 15.98 -1.38 5.27
CA SER A 209 14.95 -2.00 4.47
C SER A 209 14.70 -3.44 4.88
N ARG A 210 13.54 -3.95 4.51
CA ARG A 210 13.11 -5.31 4.81
C ARG A 210 12.18 -5.83 3.74
N ARG A 211 12.38 -7.07 3.31
CA ARG A 211 11.37 -7.83 2.58
C ARG A 211 10.39 -8.45 3.56
N ILE A 212 9.13 -8.46 3.19
CA ILE A 212 8.00 -8.98 3.95
C ILE A 212 7.36 -10.03 3.07
N GLY A 213 7.52 -11.29 3.45
CA GLY A 213 7.16 -12.40 2.58
C GLY A 213 7.88 -12.29 1.24
N ASN A 214 7.18 -12.66 0.18
CA ASN A 214 7.78 -12.63 -1.15
C ASN A 214 7.59 -11.30 -1.88
N GLU A 215 6.40 -10.70 -1.80
CA GLU A 215 5.96 -9.66 -2.73
C GLU A 215 6.11 -8.24 -2.20
N LEU A 216 6.14 -8.02 -0.89
CA LEU A 216 6.28 -6.69 -0.32
C LEU A 216 7.71 -6.42 0.15
N TRP A 217 8.18 -5.21 -0.10
CA TRP A 217 9.41 -4.67 0.47
C TRP A 217 9.12 -3.28 1.05
N ILE A 218 9.76 -2.97 2.16
CA ILE A 218 9.67 -1.68 2.82
C ILE A 218 11.06 -1.12 3.09
N GLY A 219 11.23 0.20 2.94
CA GLY A 219 12.47 0.88 3.22
C GLY A 219 12.29 2.27 3.79
N ALA A 220 13.28 2.70 4.56
CA ALA A 220 13.37 4.04 5.14
C ALA A 220 14.72 4.66 4.80
N LYS A 221 14.71 5.95 4.51
CA LYS A 221 15.91 6.70 4.10
C LYS A 221 16.76 7.13 5.30
N GLY A 222 16.12 7.71 6.31
CA GLY A 222 16.79 8.23 7.50
C GLY A 222 17.09 7.16 8.55
N SER A 223 17.28 7.59 9.79
CA SER A 223 17.52 6.73 10.95
C SER A 223 16.24 6.16 11.56
N VAL A 224 15.09 6.31 10.90
CA VAL A 224 13.82 5.76 11.39
C VAL A 224 13.93 4.25 11.48
N ASP A 225 13.68 3.75 12.68
CA ASP A 225 13.52 2.33 12.92
C ASP A 225 12.28 1.81 12.18
N LEU A 226 12.46 0.79 11.33
CA LEU A 226 11.34 0.09 10.69
C LEU A 226 10.33 -0.47 11.70
N ALA A 227 10.72 -0.68 12.96
CA ALA A 227 9.81 -1.03 14.04
C ALA A 227 8.71 0.01 14.31
N ARG A 228 8.93 1.26 13.90
CA ARG A 228 7.89 2.31 13.95
C ARG A 228 6.76 2.06 12.95
N TRP A 229 7.01 1.27 11.91
CA TRP A 229 6.09 1.05 10.79
C TRP A 229 5.51 -0.35 10.76
N LEU A 230 6.32 -1.35 11.13
CA LEU A 230 5.96 -2.75 10.99
C LEU A 230 5.40 -3.33 12.30
N PRO A 231 4.48 -4.31 12.19
CA PRO A 231 4.06 -5.10 13.35
C PRO A 231 5.25 -5.86 13.96
N PRO A 232 5.32 -6.02 15.30
CA PRO A 232 6.33 -6.85 15.96
C PRO A 232 6.43 -8.27 15.39
N GLU A 233 5.30 -8.84 14.95
CA GLU A 233 5.20 -10.18 14.38
C GLU A 233 5.93 -10.30 13.05
N VAL A 234 5.87 -9.24 12.23
CA VAL A 234 6.59 -9.13 10.96
C VAL A 234 8.07 -8.88 11.20
N LEU A 235 8.41 -8.11 12.24
CA LEU A 235 9.80 -7.84 12.61
C LEU A 235 10.51 -9.07 13.21
N ALA A 236 9.80 -9.87 13.98
CA ALA A 236 10.29 -11.09 14.63
C ALA A 236 10.35 -12.29 13.67
N ALA A 237 9.70 -12.22 12.51
CA ALA A 237 9.74 -13.27 11.50
C ALA A 237 11.08 -13.25 10.75
N PRO A 238 11.87 -14.34 10.70
CA PRO A 238 13.00 -14.44 9.79
C PRO A 238 12.67 -13.89 8.39
N GLY A 239 13.58 -13.13 7.78
CA GLY A 239 13.37 -12.56 6.44
C GLY A 239 13.18 -13.60 5.33
N GLU A 240 13.44 -14.87 5.63
CA GLU A 240 13.30 -16.03 4.73
C GLU A 240 12.07 -16.89 5.03
N LEU A 241 11.21 -16.50 6.00
CA LEU A 241 9.95 -17.22 6.20
C LEU A 241 9.17 -17.25 4.89
N ASP A 242 8.69 -18.43 4.53
CA ASP A 242 7.80 -18.53 3.39
C ASP A 242 6.56 -17.68 3.64
N ASP A 243 6.01 -17.18 2.54
CA ASP A 243 4.95 -16.19 2.52
C ASP A 243 3.70 -16.68 3.28
N LEU A 244 3.42 -17.99 3.24
CA LEU A 244 2.27 -18.60 3.91
C LEU A 244 2.43 -18.60 5.43
N LYS A 245 3.60 -19.00 5.94
CA LYS A 245 3.86 -18.99 7.38
C LYS A 245 3.83 -17.59 7.96
N LEU A 246 4.35 -16.60 7.22
CA LEU A 246 4.27 -15.20 7.64
C LEU A 246 2.81 -14.73 7.72
N ARG A 247 1.98 -15.05 6.73
CA ARG A 247 0.54 -14.75 6.72
C ARG A 247 -0.18 -15.39 7.90
N VAL A 248 0.01 -16.69 8.12
CA VAL A 248 -0.62 -17.43 9.22
C VAL A 248 -0.20 -16.84 10.57
N ARG A 249 1.09 -16.56 10.77
CA ARG A 249 1.60 -15.94 12.01
C ARG A 249 0.96 -14.59 12.27
N TYR A 250 0.87 -13.73 11.26
CA TYR A 250 0.25 -12.42 11.37
C TYR A 250 -1.24 -12.51 11.71
N LEU A 251 -1.96 -13.40 11.03
CA LEU A 251 -3.39 -13.60 11.24
C LEU A 251 -3.68 -14.18 12.63
N LEU A 252 -2.92 -15.18 13.10
CA LEU A 252 -3.04 -15.72 14.46
C LEU A 252 -2.85 -14.62 15.51
N ALA A 253 -1.80 -13.80 15.37
CA ALA A 253 -1.55 -12.73 16.32
C ALA A 253 -2.64 -11.66 16.33
N LYS A 254 -3.25 -11.38 15.18
CA LYS A 254 -4.27 -10.34 15.04
C LYS A 254 -5.66 -10.79 15.48
N TYR A 255 -6.03 -12.05 15.21
CA TYR A 255 -7.39 -12.56 15.39
C TYR A 255 -7.50 -13.66 16.48
N GLY A 256 -6.38 -14.09 17.07
CA GLY A 256 -6.31 -15.06 18.14
C GLY A 256 -6.32 -16.50 17.63
N GLU A 257 -7.49 -17.00 17.24
CA GLU A 257 -7.68 -18.35 16.73
C GLU A 257 -7.94 -18.34 15.22
N LEU A 258 -7.25 -19.23 14.50
CA LEU A 258 -7.52 -19.50 13.09
C LEU A 258 -8.11 -20.89 12.95
N THR A 259 -9.42 -20.96 12.72
CA THR A 259 -10.05 -22.17 12.20
C THR A 259 -10.16 -22.06 10.68
N VAL A 260 -10.13 -23.19 9.97
CA VAL A 260 -10.42 -23.24 8.54
C VAL A 260 -11.80 -22.61 8.29
N ASP A 261 -12.79 -22.93 9.12
CA ASP A 261 -14.13 -22.33 9.01
C ASP A 261 -14.11 -20.80 9.21
N GLY A 262 -13.39 -20.30 10.21
CA GLY A 262 -13.24 -18.84 10.45
C GLY A 262 -12.50 -18.14 9.31
N LEU A 263 -11.51 -18.80 8.70
CA LEU A 263 -10.85 -18.31 7.49
C LEU A 263 -11.80 -18.32 6.28
N ALA A 264 -12.69 -19.32 6.14
CA ALA A 264 -13.71 -19.34 5.08
C ALA A 264 -14.78 -18.26 5.29
N GLU A 265 -15.27 -18.10 6.51
CA GLU A 265 -16.31 -17.12 6.88
C GLU A 265 -15.83 -15.68 6.67
N ASN A 266 -14.56 -15.40 6.96
CA ASN A 266 -13.94 -14.10 6.66
C ASN A 266 -13.50 -13.98 5.19
N GLY A 267 -13.75 -15.00 4.39
CA GLY A 267 -13.36 -15.11 2.99
C GLY A 267 -11.90 -15.52 2.78
N TRP A 268 -11.01 -15.38 3.77
CA TRP A 268 -9.55 -15.54 3.71
C TRP A 268 -9.00 -16.90 3.23
N ILE A 269 -9.82 -17.96 3.21
CA ILE A 269 -9.40 -19.28 2.69
C ILE A 269 -9.03 -19.28 1.21
N SER A 270 -9.74 -18.53 0.37
CA SER A 270 -9.38 -18.46 -1.06
C SER A 270 -8.05 -17.70 -1.30
N TRP A 271 -7.48 -17.09 -0.25
CA TRP A 271 -6.35 -16.16 -0.30
C TRP A 271 -5.06 -16.75 0.30
N LEU A 272 -5.16 -17.88 1.01
CA LEU A 272 -4.06 -18.55 1.73
C LEU A 272 -3.52 -19.80 1.02
N TYR A 273 -3.83 -19.99 -0.27
CA TYR A 273 -3.61 -21.27 -0.98
C TYR A 273 -4.37 -22.45 -0.33
N GLN A 274 -4.37 -23.61 -1.01
CA GLN A 274 -5.23 -24.76 -0.70
C GLN A 274 -5.32 -25.07 0.81
N PRO A 275 -6.51 -25.38 1.36
CA PRO A 275 -6.75 -25.57 2.80
C PRO A 275 -5.69 -26.41 3.53
N ASP A 276 -5.25 -27.51 2.93
CA ASP A 276 -4.23 -28.41 3.47
C ASP A 276 -2.86 -27.74 3.71
N SER A 277 -2.56 -26.65 2.99
CA SER A 277 -1.33 -25.88 3.18
C SER A 277 -1.43 -24.98 4.40
N VAL A 278 -2.62 -24.44 4.68
CA VAL A 278 -2.88 -23.60 5.85
C VAL A 278 -2.81 -24.42 7.13
N GLU A 279 -3.48 -25.58 7.17
CA GLU A 279 -3.43 -26.47 8.33
C GLU A 279 -2.00 -26.94 8.63
N ARG A 280 -1.24 -27.30 7.59
CA ARG A 280 0.19 -27.64 7.74
C ARG A 280 1.01 -26.47 8.28
N ALA A 281 0.81 -25.25 7.75
CA ALA A 281 1.51 -24.07 8.23
C ALA A 281 1.17 -23.74 9.69
N VAL A 282 -0.10 -23.85 10.08
CA VAL A 282 -0.55 -23.69 11.48
C VAL A 282 0.11 -24.74 12.37
N ALA A 283 0.11 -26.01 11.98
CA ALA A 283 0.72 -27.10 12.73
C ALA A 283 2.25 -26.97 12.84
N GLU A 284 2.92 -26.54 11.77
CA GLU A 284 4.37 -26.25 11.77
C GLU A 284 4.70 -25.08 12.69
N LEU A 285 3.97 -23.98 12.61
CA LEU A 285 4.15 -22.84 13.51
C LEU A 285 3.89 -23.26 14.97
N ALA A 286 2.84 -24.03 15.26
CA ALA A 286 2.58 -24.51 16.62
C ALA A 286 3.74 -25.37 17.17
N ARG A 287 4.37 -26.21 16.33
CA ARG A 287 5.57 -26.99 16.70
C ARG A 287 6.81 -26.13 16.91
N ASP A 288 7.07 -25.18 16.02
CA ASP A 288 8.20 -24.25 16.16
C ASP A 288 8.04 -23.34 17.38
N SER A 289 6.80 -23.02 17.73
CA SER A 289 6.50 -22.18 18.87
C SER A 289 6.47 -22.93 20.20
N ALA A 290 6.42 -24.27 20.20
CA ALA A 290 6.63 -25.07 21.42
C ALA A 290 8.06 -24.92 21.99
N VAL A 291 8.97 -24.27 21.25
CA VAL A 291 10.31 -23.85 21.70
C VAL A 291 10.33 -22.40 22.25
N LEU A 292 9.26 -21.63 22.05
CA LEU A 292 9.16 -20.20 22.44
C LEU A 292 8.00 -19.87 23.41
N TRP A 293 7.00 -20.73 23.56
CA TRP A 293 5.81 -20.50 24.41
C TRP A 293 5.93 -21.03 25.85
N ASP A 294 7.13 -21.39 26.32
CA ASP A 294 7.35 -21.75 27.74
C ASP A 294 7.63 -20.51 28.64
N SER A 295 7.23 -19.31 28.19
CA SER A 295 7.21 -18.12 29.04
C SER A 295 5.81 -17.51 29.09
N PRO A 296 5.17 -17.48 30.28
CA PRO A 296 3.83 -16.93 30.44
C PRO A 296 3.93 -15.40 30.48
N THR A 297 3.83 -14.73 29.34
CA THR A 297 3.48 -13.30 29.34
C THR A 297 1.99 -13.18 29.10
N ALA A 298 1.30 -12.78 30.18
CA ALA A 298 -0.11 -12.50 30.25
C ALA A 298 -0.61 -11.59 29.11
N PRO A 299 -1.91 -11.67 28.74
CA PRO A 299 -2.50 -10.78 27.76
C PRO A 299 -2.33 -9.32 28.21
N VAL A 300 -1.71 -8.50 27.35
CA VAL A 300 -1.71 -7.05 27.51
C VAL A 300 -3.15 -6.59 27.28
N ALA A 301 -3.83 -6.23 28.36
CA ALA A 301 -5.14 -5.59 28.29
C ALA A 301 -5.04 -4.34 27.40
N LEU A 302 -5.84 -4.30 26.34
CA LEU A 302 -6.08 -3.07 25.59
C LEU A 302 -6.72 -2.07 26.57
N ALA A 303 -6.00 -1.00 26.90
CA ALA A 303 -6.52 0.05 27.75
C ALA A 303 -7.80 0.63 27.12
N GLU A 304 -8.91 0.54 27.86
CA GLU A 304 -10.17 1.18 27.50
C GLU A 304 -9.95 2.69 27.40
N VAL A 305 -10.39 3.28 26.30
CA VAL A 305 -10.48 4.73 26.13
C VAL A 305 -11.58 5.23 27.08
N PRO A 306 -11.33 6.21 27.97
CA PRO A 306 -12.36 6.70 28.87
C PRO A 306 -13.49 7.33 28.05
N ALA A 307 -14.71 6.85 28.26
CA ALA A 307 -15.91 7.53 27.81
C ALA A 307 -15.96 8.91 28.48
N GLY A 308 -15.87 9.96 27.67
CA GLY A 308 -16.07 11.32 28.14
C GLY A 308 -17.47 11.48 28.71
N SER A 309 -17.54 11.85 29.99
CA SER A 309 -18.74 12.41 30.60
C SER A 309 -18.93 13.85 30.12
N SER A 310 -20.18 14.15 29.78
CA SER A 310 -20.81 15.46 29.59
C SER A 310 -20.27 16.60 30.45
#